data_AF-A0AA94EGT1-F1
#
_entry.id   AF-A0AA94EGT1-F1
#
_cell.length_a   1.000
_cell.length_b   1.000
_cell.length_c   1.000
_cell.angle_alpha   90.00
_cell.angle_beta   90.00
_cell.angle_gamma   90.00
#
_symmetry.space_group_name_H-M   'P 1'
#
loop_
_entity.id
_entity.type
_entity.pdbx_description
1 polymer ?
#
loop_
_entity_poly.entity_id
_entity_poly.type
_entity_poly.pdbx_seq_one_letter_code
_entity_poly.pdbx_strand_id
1 'polypeptide(L)'
;MRIAEKEFQSNFGERLKLFRKSMKLTQAEMAEKVGMSLKGYQGNERGVASPSAMLVDSCVDLGVNSNWLLTGKGDMLLKDAGVEKHQGPRKAEAVMSDRQKFVPKDDNGIGARLFTARNHLNYTQGEIAERLGMSTKGYQHNEKSYSIPNALTLVFFVQRGFSARWLLTGQGEMLASSESNELLAEPSPLEAQVNDNKEKIKTLWECARDMNIAIDCLRKMHERTRQPLIKRVWDWVFGNNIKA
;
A
#
# COMPACT_ATOMS: atom_id res chain seq x y z
N MET A 1 2.61 11.40 1.26
CA MET A 1 2.44 10.41 0.17
C MET A 1 3.44 9.23 0.28
N ARG A 2 4.77 9.46 0.34
CA ARG A 2 5.78 8.38 0.45
C ARG A 2 5.67 7.46 1.68
N ILE A 3 5.14 7.96 2.80
CA ILE A 3 4.94 7.16 4.02
C ILE A 3 3.81 6.15 3.84
N ALA A 4 2.66 6.57 3.30
CA ALA A 4 1.50 5.70 3.06
C ALA A 4 1.79 4.59 2.03
N GLU A 5 2.60 4.87 1.01
CA GLU A 5 3.03 3.84 0.04
C GLU A 5 3.92 2.77 0.70
N LYS A 6 4.87 3.19 1.55
CA LYS A 6 5.75 2.28 2.26
C LYS A 6 5.00 1.42 3.29
N GLU A 7 4.04 2.03 4.00
CA GLU A 7 3.14 1.31 4.90
C GLU A 7 2.29 0.28 4.15
N PHE A 8 1.74 0.67 2.99
CA PHE A 8 1.03 -0.26 2.12
C PHE A 8 1.90 -1.45 1.70
N GLN A 9 3.13 -1.20 1.22
CA GLN A 9 4.05 -2.24 0.79
C GLN A 9 4.41 -3.20 1.93
N SER A 10 4.66 -2.67 3.14
CA SER A 10 4.92 -3.50 4.33
C SER A 10 3.72 -4.38 4.68
N ASN A 11 2.53 -3.79 4.78
CA ASN A 11 1.30 -4.52 5.13
C ASN A 11 0.94 -5.56 4.05
N PHE A 12 1.13 -5.23 2.78
CA PHE A 12 0.93 -6.18 1.68
C PHE A 12 1.92 -7.35 1.77
N GLY A 13 3.19 -7.06 2.02
CA GLY A 13 4.23 -8.08 2.18
C GLY A 13 3.94 -9.04 3.34
N GLU A 14 3.44 -8.53 4.45
CA GLU A 14 3.00 -9.33 5.60
C GLU A 14 1.84 -10.26 5.24
N ARG A 15 0.81 -9.74 4.55
CA ARG A 15 -0.33 -10.56 4.10
C ARG A 15 0.09 -11.62 3.09
N LEU A 16 0.97 -11.28 2.15
CA LEU A 16 1.54 -12.24 1.19
C LEU A 16 2.28 -13.37 1.91
N LYS A 17 3.07 -13.02 2.94
CA LYS A 17 3.79 -14.00 3.78
C LYS A 17 2.84 -14.89 4.58
N LEU A 18 1.74 -14.34 5.09
CA LEU A 18 0.71 -15.10 5.80
C LEU A 18 0.04 -16.11 4.87
N PHE A 19 -0.36 -15.69 3.67
CA PHE A 19 -0.94 -16.58 2.66
C PHE A 19 0.02 -17.70 2.23
N ARG A 20 1.29 -17.38 1.96
CA ARG A 20 2.27 -18.42 1.65
C ARG A 20 2.41 -19.45 2.77
N LYS A 21 2.41 -18.99 4.04
CA LYS A 21 2.51 -19.87 5.21
C LYS A 21 1.29 -20.76 5.39
N SER A 22 0.07 -20.27 5.11
CA SER A 22 -1.13 -21.12 5.18
C SER A 22 -1.10 -22.23 4.13
N MET A 23 -0.49 -21.98 2.98
CA MET A 23 -0.22 -22.97 1.93
C MET A 23 0.95 -23.93 2.24
N LYS A 24 1.66 -23.72 3.37
CA LYS A 24 2.86 -24.48 3.78
C LYS A 24 3.99 -24.49 2.75
N LEU A 25 4.11 -23.42 1.96
CA LEU A 25 5.14 -23.29 0.91
C LEU A 25 6.35 -22.49 1.38
N THR A 26 7.52 -22.85 0.85
CA THR A 26 8.73 -22.03 0.90
C THR A 26 8.60 -20.81 -0.02
N GLN A 27 9.47 -19.80 0.17
CA GLN A 27 9.49 -18.63 -0.71
C GLN A 27 9.84 -18.99 -2.17
N ALA A 28 10.66 -20.02 -2.38
CA ALA A 28 11.04 -20.49 -3.71
C ALA A 28 9.86 -21.15 -4.42
N GLU A 29 9.17 -22.08 -3.76
CA GLU A 29 8.00 -22.76 -4.32
C GLU A 29 6.86 -21.78 -4.63
N MET A 30 6.66 -20.78 -3.76
CA MET A 30 5.65 -19.76 -4.00
C MET A 30 6.03 -18.88 -5.20
N ALA A 31 7.29 -18.45 -5.30
CA ALA A 31 7.77 -17.65 -6.43
C ALA A 31 7.60 -18.39 -7.76
N GLU A 32 7.87 -19.70 -7.79
CA GLU A 32 7.65 -20.56 -8.95
C GLU A 32 6.16 -20.65 -9.32
N LYS A 33 5.29 -20.88 -8.34
CA LYS A 33 3.83 -20.94 -8.55
C LYS A 33 3.24 -19.64 -9.11
N VAL A 34 3.73 -18.49 -8.67
CA VAL A 34 3.28 -17.17 -9.18
C VAL A 34 4.04 -16.71 -10.42
N GLY A 35 4.96 -17.52 -10.96
CA GLY A 35 5.71 -17.19 -12.18
C GLY A 35 6.69 -16.02 -12.02
N MET A 36 7.26 -15.82 -10.83
CA MET A 36 8.17 -14.71 -10.51
C MET A 36 9.57 -15.19 -10.11
N SER A 37 10.57 -14.32 -10.28
CA SER A 37 11.89 -14.60 -9.69
C SER A 37 11.83 -14.59 -8.16
N LEU A 38 12.59 -15.50 -7.52
CA LEU A 38 12.71 -15.57 -6.06
C LEU A 38 13.08 -14.21 -5.44
N LYS A 39 14.06 -13.51 -6.02
CA LYS A 39 14.48 -12.18 -5.54
C LYS A 39 13.34 -11.16 -5.62
N GLY A 40 12.57 -11.18 -6.71
CA GLY A 40 11.40 -10.33 -6.88
C GLY A 40 10.32 -10.63 -5.85
N TYR A 41 10.01 -11.91 -5.63
CA TYR A 41 9.04 -12.35 -4.62
C TYR A 41 9.46 -11.93 -3.20
N GLN A 42 10.73 -12.17 -2.83
CA GLN A 42 11.29 -11.73 -1.54
C GLN A 42 11.30 -10.20 -1.37
N GLY A 43 11.43 -9.44 -2.47
CA GLY A 43 11.30 -7.98 -2.45
C GLY A 43 9.88 -7.54 -2.07
N ASN A 44 8.87 -8.23 -2.59
CA ASN A 44 7.46 -7.97 -2.30
C ASN A 44 7.10 -8.37 -0.85
N GLU A 45 7.51 -9.56 -0.40
CA GLU A 45 7.26 -9.98 1.00
C GLU A 45 7.92 -9.07 2.04
N ARG A 46 9.06 -8.44 1.72
CA ARG A 46 9.74 -7.48 2.61
C ARG A 46 9.17 -6.06 2.52
N GLY A 47 8.21 -5.80 1.63
CA GLY A 47 7.69 -4.46 1.39
C GLY A 47 8.72 -3.49 0.80
N VAL A 48 9.73 -4.01 0.08
CA VAL A 48 10.76 -3.20 -0.61
C VAL A 48 10.36 -2.95 -2.06
N ALA A 49 9.69 -3.93 -2.69
CA ALA A 49 9.19 -3.83 -4.04
C ALA A 49 7.70 -3.46 -4.02
N SER A 50 7.27 -2.68 -5.02
CA SER A 50 5.85 -2.43 -5.21
C SER A 50 5.20 -3.64 -5.90
N PRO A 51 4.10 -4.18 -5.34
CA PRO A 51 3.44 -5.34 -5.91
C PRO A 51 2.76 -5.01 -7.24
N SER A 52 2.88 -5.90 -8.21
CA SER A 52 2.23 -5.77 -9.52
C SER A 52 0.83 -6.37 -9.48
N ALA A 53 -0.07 -5.89 -10.34
CA ALA A 53 -1.39 -6.49 -10.53
C ALA A 53 -1.29 -7.99 -10.89
N MET A 54 -0.27 -8.40 -11.66
CA MET A 54 -0.02 -9.81 -12.00
C MET A 54 0.25 -10.68 -10.78
N LEU A 55 1.05 -10.22 -9.81
CA LEU A 55 1.30 -10.98 -8.58
C LEU A 55 -0.01 -11.20 -7.81
N VAL A 56 -0.85 -10.17 -7.74
CA VAL A 56 -2.15 -10.25 -7.07
C VAL A 56 -3.05 -11.26 -7.79
N ASP A 57 -3.13 -11.18 -9.12
CA ASP A 57 -3.89 -12.09 -9.98
C ASP A 57 -3.46 -13.56 -9.81
N SER A 58 -2.16 -13.84 -9.87
CA SER A 58 -1.63 -15.19 -9.66
C SER A 58 -1.89 -15.73 -8.25
N CYS A 59 -1.96 -14.85 -7.24
CA CYS A 59 -2.34 -15.29 -5.89
C CYS A 59 -3.85 -15.59 -5.79
N VAL A 60 -4.69 -14.88 -6.55
CA VAL A 60 -6.13 -15.15 -6.65
C VAL A 60 -6.37 -16.51 -7.30
N ASP A 61 -5.61 -16.85 -8.34
CA ASP A 61 -5.66 -18.17 -8.97
C ASP A 61 -5.32 -19.32 -7.99
N LEU A 62 -4.53 -19.00 -6.95
CA LEU A 62 -4.19 -19.93 -5.86
C LEU A 62 -5.26 -19.96 -4.75
N GLY A 63 -6.36 -19.23 -4.89
CA GLY A 63 -7.51 -19.24 -3.99
C GLY A 63 -7.54 -18.14 -2.93
N VAL A 64 -6.62 -17.17 -2.97
CA VAL A 64 -6.67 -16.03 -2.04
C VAL A 64 -7.76 -15.04 -2.44
N ASN A 65 -8.40 -14.44 -1.46
CA ASN A 65 -9.29 -13.31 -1.68
C ASN A 65 -8.48 -12.04 -2.02
N SER A 66 -8.69 -11.48 -3.22
CA SER A 66 -8.01 -10.25 -3.66
C SER A 66 -8.31 -9.04 -2.78
N ASN A 67 -9.53 -8.91 -2.26
CA ASN A 67 -9.90 -7.81 -1.36
C ASN A 67 -9.08 -7.89 -0.06
N TRP A 68 -8.97 -9.07 0.53
CA TRP A 68 -8.14 -9.28 1.72
C TRP A 68 -6.67 -9.03 1.42
N LEU A 69 -6.15 -9.54 0.30
CA LEU A 69 -4.74 -9.35 -0.05
C LEU A 69 -4.38 -7.87 -0.27
N LEU A 70 -5.26 -7.09 -0.91
CA LEU A 70 -5.02 -5.67 -1.19
C LEU A 70 -5.29 -4.75 0.01
N THR A 71 -6.33 -5.03 0.80
CA THR A 71 -6.81 -4.08 1.83
C THR A 71 -6.76 -4.62 3.26
N GLY A 72 -6.62 -5.93 3.43
CA GLY A 72 -6.74 -6.61 4.72
C GLY A 72 -8.19 -6.86 5.18
N LYS A 73 -9.20 -6.47 4.39
CA LYS A 73 -10.61 -6.66 4.73
C LYS A 73 -11.16 -7.99 4.21
N GLY A 74 -11.99 -8.66 5.01
CA GLY A 74 -12.65 -9.93 4.69
C GLY A 74 -11.84 -11.17 5.03
N ASP A 75 -12.32 -12.34 4.62
CA ASP A 75 -11.62 -13.62 4.83
C ASP A 75 -10.42 -13.78 3.87
N MET A 76 -9.33 -14.38 4.35
CA MET A 76 -8.10 -14.63 3.56
C MET A 76 -8.36 -15.52 2.33
N LEU A 77 -9.11 -16.59 2.53
CA LEU A 77 -9.46 -17.55 1.49
C LEU A 77 -10.91 -17.33 1.09
N LEU A 78 -11.22 -17.53 -0.19
CA LEU A 78 -12.60 -17.61 -0.62
C LEU A 78 -13.20 -18.92 -0.06
N LYS A 79 -14.27 -18.84 0.73
CA LYS A 79 -15.06 -20.02 1.11
C LYS A 79 -15.57 -20.67 -0.18
N ASP A 80 -15.45 -21.99 -0.30
CA ASP A 80 -15.75 -22.78 -1.50
C ASP A 80 -17.17 -22.53 -2.06
N ALA A 81 -17.34 -21.43 -2.77
CA ALA A 81 -18.53 -21.09 -3.54
C ALA A 81 -18.15 -21.22 -5.02
N GLY A 82 -18.10 -22.46 -5.51
CA GLY A 82 -18.18 -22.79 -6.94
C GLY A 82 -17.28 -21.99 -7.89
N VAL A 83 -16.00 -21.79 -7.55
CA VAL A 83 -15.09 -21.03 -8.42
C VAL A 83 -14.63 -21.91 -9.58
N GLU A 84 -15.21 -21.70 -10.76
CA GLU A 84 -14.63 -22.19 -12.02
C GLU A 84 -13.17 -21.72 -12.13
N LYS A 85 -12.26 -22.68 -12.29
CA LYS A 85 -10.83 -22.42 -12.49
C LYS A 85 -10.66 -21.55 -13.74
N HIS A 86 -10.07 -20.35 -13.60
CA HIS A 86 -9.87 -19.45 -14.72
C HIS A 86 -8.81 -19.96 -15.68
N GLN A 87 -9.17 -20.03 -16.97
CA GLN A 87 -8.20 -20.16 -18.06
C GLN A 87 -7.59 -18.77 -18.29
N GLY A 88 -6.27 -18.67 -18.15
CA GLY A 88 -5.50 -17.44 -18.30
C GLY A 88 -5.64 -16.75 -19.67
N PRO A 89 -4.95 -15.61 -19.89
CA PRO A 89 -5.14 -14.79 -21.07
C PRO A 89 -4.81 -15.57 -22.35
N ARG A 90 -5.80 -15.71 -23.25
CA ARG A 90 -5.62 -16.30 -24.58
C ARG A 90 -4.61 -15.45 -25.35
N LYS A 91 -3.57 -16.10 -25.89
CA LYS A 91 -2.54 -15.46 -26.73
C LYS A 91 -3.22 -14.70 -27.88
N ALA A 92 -2.96 -13.40 -27.98
CA ALA A 92 -3.48 -12.56 -29.05
C ALA A 92 -2.73 -12.87 -30.37
N GLU A 93 -3.41 -13.48 -31.32
CA GLU A 93 -2.96 -13.57 -32.71
C GLU A 93 -3.18 -12.22 -33.41
N ALA A 94 -2.18 -11.81 -34.17
CA ALA A 94 -2.07 -10.50 -34.79
C ALA A 94 -3.01 -10.34 -35.99
N VAL A 95 -3.80 -9.26 -35.99
CA VAL A 95 -4.29 -8.65 -37.25
C VAL A 95 -4.13 -7.13 -37.15
N MET A 96 -3.40 -6.60 -38.14
CA MET A 96 -3.23 -5.17 -38.39
C MET A 96 -4.31 -4.72 -39.38
N SER A 97 -4.99 -3.60 -39.09
CA SER A 97 -5.47 -2.69 -40.13
C SER A 97 -5.67 -1.29 -39.55
N ASP A 98 -5.67 -0.34 -40.46
CA ASP A 98 -5.22 1.03 -40.38
C ASP A 98 -6.36 2.04 -40.13
N ARG A 99 -5.96 3.23 -39.62
CA ARG A 99 -6.64 4.54 -39.60
C ARG A 99 -7.37 5.01 -38.32
N GLN A 100 -6.80 6.09 -37.74
CA GLN A 100 -7.17 6.80 -36.50
C GLN A 100 -8.67 7.15 -36.33
N LYS A 101 -9.33 6.40 -35.44
CA LYS A 101 -10.11 6.92 -34.30
C LYS A 101 -9.68 6.05 -33.11
N PHE A 102 -9.31 6.66 -31.98
CA PHE A 102 -8.87 5.89 -30.80
C PHE A 102 -10.07 5.12 -30.23
N VAL A 103 -10.22 3.88 -30.69
CA VAL A 103 -11.05 2.83 -30.11
C VAL A 103 -10.06 1.93 -29.38
N PRO A 104 -10.14 1.76 -28.04
CA PRO A 104 -9.28 0.84 -27.30
C PRO A 104 -9.32 -0.55 -27.92
N LYS A 105 -8.15 -1.05 -28.31
CA LYS A 105 -7.95 -2.34 -28.98
C LYS A 105 -7.82 -3.43 -27.91
N ASP A 106 -8.91 -3.65 -27.17
CA ASP A 106 -9.24 -4.81 -26.32
C ASP A 106 -10.26 -4.41 -25.24
N ASP A 107 -11.52 -4.76 -25.44
CA ASP A 107 -12.62 -4.60 -24.50
C ASP A 107 -12.51 -5.46 -23.22
N ASN A 108 -11.49 -6.31 -23.10
CA ASN A 108 -11.31 -7.26 -21.99
C ASN A 108 -10.06 -7.03 -21.11
N GLY A 109 -9.24 -6.01 -21.38
CA GLY A 109 -8.01 -5.74 -20.64
C GLY A 109 -8.23 -5.05 -19.29
N ILE A 110 -7.27 -5.20 -18.36
CA ILE A 110 -7.29 -4.43 -17.09
C ILE A 110 -7.29 -2.92 -17.34
N GLY A 111 -6.63 -2.45 -18.40
CA GLY A 111 -6.59 -1.03 -18.78
C GLY A 111 -7.97 -0.46 -19.10
N ALA A 112 -8.79 -1.19 -19.86
CA ALA A 112 -10.17 -0.80 -20.18
C ALA A 112 -11.03 -0.69 -18.91
N ARG A 113 -10.85 -1.61 -17.94
CA ARG A 113 -11.56 -1.57 -16.66
C ARG A 113 -11.12 -0.41 -15.77
N LEU A 114 -9.83 -0.08 -15.77
CA LEU A 114 -9.33 1.12 -15.09
C LEU A 114 -9.89 2.41 -15.71
N PHE A 115 -10.03 2.46 -17.03
CA PHE A 115 -10.68 3.58 -17.72
C PHE A 115 -12.16 3.72 -17.32
N THR A 116 -12.91 2.62 -17.32
CA THR A 116 -14.31 2.59 -16.89
C THR A 116 -14.46 3.02 -15.43
N ALA A 117 -13.63 2.49 -14.53
CA ALA A 117 -13.64 2.85 -13.11
C ALA A 117 -13.28 4.32 -12.87
N ARG A 118 -12.28 4.84 -13.60
CA ARG A 118 -11.91 6.25 -13.52
C ARG A 118 -13.05 7.17 -13.96
N ASN A 119 -13.69 6.86 -15.10
CA ASN A 119 -14.80 7.67 -15.60
C ASN A 119 -16.01 7.63 -14.67
N HIS A 120 -16.28 6.50 -14.03
CA HIS A 120 -17.34 6.39 -13.02
C HIS A 120 -17.10 7.33 -11.82
N LEU A 121 -15.83 7.55 -11.45
CA LEU A 121 -15.45 8.50 -10.40
C LEU A 121 -15.31 9.96 -10.90
N ASN A 122 -15.57 10.23 -12.19
CA ASN A 122 -15.40 11.52 -12.84
C ASN A 122 -13.99 12.15 -12.68
N TYR A 123 -12.95 11.32 -12.63
CA TYR A 123 -11.57 11.81 -12.60
C TYR A 123 -10.95 11.86 -13.99
N THR A 124 -10.09 12.85 -14.22
CA THR A 124 -9.15 12.87 -15.34
C THR A 124 -7.95 11.96 -15.09
N GLN A 125 -7.22 11.60 -16.14
CA GLN A 125 -5.99 10.81 -16.02
C GLN A 125 -4.91 11.53 -15.19
N GLY A 126 -4.85 12.86 -15.26
CA GLY A 126 -3.91 13.68 -14.50
C GLY A 126 -4.22 13.66 -13.00
N GLU A 127 -5.49 13.82 -12.63
CA GLU A 127 -5.91 13.83 -11.22
C GLU A 127 -5.69 12.48 -10.54
N ILE A 128 -5.96 11.36 -11.23
CA ILE A 128 -5.64 10.03 -10.67
C ILE A 128 -4.13 9.87 -10.51
N ALA A 129 -3.35 10.24 -11.53
CA ALA A 129 -1.90 10.12 -11.48
C ALA A 129 -1.31 10.92 -10.30
N GLU A 130 -1.78 12.15 -10.08
CA GLU A 130 -1.38 12.98 -8.95
C GLU A 130 -1.74 12.34 -7.61
N ARG A 131 -2.97 11.82 -7.46
CA ARG A 131 -3.42 11.15 -6.23
C ARG A 131 -2.65 9.87 -5.93
N LEU A 132 -2.22 9.15 -6.97
CA LEU A 132 -1.40 7.94 -6.87
C LEU A 132 0.10 8.25 -6.74
N GLY A 133 0.52 9.51 -6.87
CA GLY A 133 1.93 9.89 -6.85
C GLY A 133 2.74 9.39 -8.05
N MET A 134 2.09 9.17 -9.20
CA MET A 134 2.72 8.71 -10.44
C MET A 134 2.65 9.75 -11.55
N SER A 135 3.41 9.54 -12.62
CA SER A 135 3.32 10.41 -13.80
C SER A 135 2.02 10.16 -14.57
N THR A 136 1.43 11.22 -15.13
CA THR A 136 0.25 11.12 -16.00
C THR A 136 0.49 10.14 -17.16
N LYS A 137 1.68 10.17 -17.75
CA LYS A 137 2.09 9.23 -18.81
C LYS A 137 2.13 7.78 -18.32
N GLY A 138 2.58 7.54 -17.08
CA GLY A 138 2.56 6.22 -16.46
C GLY A 138 1.14 5.69 -16.29
N TYR A 139 0.21 6.52 -15.78
CA TYR A 139 -1.18 6.11 -15.66
C TYR A 139 -1.85 5.87 -17.03
N GLN A 140 -1.53 6.69 -18.04
CA GLN A 140 -1.99 6.48 -19.42
C GLN A 140 -1.54 5.14 -20.01
N HIS A 141 -0.31 4.71 -19.72
CA HIS A 141 0.17 3.40 -20.17
C HIS A 141 -0.60 2.24 -19.52
N ASN A 142 -1.05 2.41 -18.27
CA ASN A 142 -1.90 1.43 -17.61
C ASN A 142 -3.26 1.30 -18.30
N GLU A 143 -3.92 2.41 -18.64
CA GLU A 143 -5.21 2.38 -19.35
C GLU A 143 -5.08 1.84 -20.78
N LYS A 144 -3.94 2.06 -21.43
CA LYS A 144 -3.64 1.55 -22.78
C LYS A 144 -3.11 0.11 -22.77
N SER A 145 -3.06 -0.56 -21.62
CA SER A 145 -2.50 -1.90 -21.46
C SER A 145 -1.04 -2.04 -21.92
N TYR A 146 -0.28 -0.92 -22.01
CA TYR A 146 1.15 -0.93 -22.31
C TYR A 146 2.00 -1.30 -21.10
N SER A 147 1.46 -1.08 -19.89
CA SER A 147 2.11 -1.43 -18.64
C SER A 147 1.13 -2.10 -17.69
N ILE A 148 1.67 -3.00 -16.88
CA ILE A 148 0.92 -3.67 -15.82
C ILE A 148 0.70 -2.66 -14.70
N PRO A 149 -0.55 -2.43 -14.26
CA PRO A 149 -0.83 -1.54 -13.16
C PRO A 149 -0.15 -2.00 -11.87
N ASN A 150 0.28 -1.04 -11.06
CA ASN A 150 0.73 -1.28 -9.69
C ASN A 150 -0.48 -1.69 -8.82
N ALA A 151 -0.29 -2.58 -7.85
CA ALA A 151 -1.30 -2.93 -6.86
C ALA A 151 -1.86 -1.70 -6.13
N LEU A 152 -1.06 -0.64 -5.94
CA LEU A 152 -1.53 0.62 -5.38
C LEU A 152 -2.67 1.25 -6.20
N THR A 153 -2.59 1.16 -7.54
CA THR A 153 -3.66 1.60 -8.43
C THR A 153 -4.94 0.82 -8.18
N LEU A 154 -4.84 -0.50 -7.96
CA LEU A 154 -6.00 -1.34 -7.66
C LEU A 154 -6.63 -0.96 -6.32
N VAL A 155 -5.82 -0.79 -5.28
CA VAL A 155 -6.27 -0.41 -3.94
C VAL A 155 -7.05 0.89 -3.96
N PHE A 156 -6.62 1.87 -4.75
CA PHE A 156 -7.30 3.15 -4.88
C PHE A 156 -8.77 2.99 -5.29
N PHE A 157 -9.04 2.11 -6.24
CA PHE A 157 -10.41 1.82 -6.69
C PHE A 157 -11.14 0.92 -5.70
N VAL A 158 -10.50 -0.12 -5.16
CA VAL A 158 -11.13 -1.03 -4.19
C VAL A 158 -11.61 -0.29 -2.95
N GLN A 159 -10.81 0.64 -2.42
CA GLN A 159 -11.20 1.48 -1.28
C GLN A 159 -12.38 2.42 -1.58
N ARG A 160 -12.71 2.63 -2.86
CA ARG A 160 -13.85 3.44 -3.33
C ARG A 160 -15.04 2.58 -3.75
N GLY A 161 -15.06 1.31 -3.35
CA GLY A 161 -16.19 0.41 -3.57
C GLY A 161 -16.15 -0.36 -4.88
N PHE A 162 -15.03 -0.34 -5.62
CA PHE A 162 -14.89 -1.20 -6.79
C PHE A 162 -14.50 -2.63 -6.38
N SER A 163 -15.03 -3.61 -7.09
CA SER A 163 -14.65 -5.01 -6.88
C SER A 163 -13.22 -5.28 -7.37
N ALA A 164 -12.35 -5.79 -6.49
CA ALA A 164 -11.01 -6.22 -6.88
C ALA A 164 -11.07 -7.37 -7.91
N ARG A 165 -12.07 -8.26 -7.79
CA ARG A 165 -12.31 -9.35 -8.73
C ARG A 165 -12.63 -8.79 -10.12
N TRP A 166 -13.55 -7.83 -10.21
CA TRP A 166 -13.90 -7.22 -11.49
C TRP A 166 -12.71 -6.46 -12.07
N LEU A 167 -11.97 -5.68 -11.27
CA LEU A 167 -10.79 -4.96 -11.75
C LEU A 167 -9.72 -5.90 -12.34
N LEU A 168 -9.42 -7.01 -11.68
CA LEU A 168 -8.36 -7.94 -12.11
C LEU A 168 -8.79 -8.85 -13.25
N THR A 169 -10.00 -9.39 -13.19
CA THR A 169 -10.43 -10.48 -14.08
C THR A 169 -11.53 -10.08 -15.07
N GLY A 170 -12.21 -8.96 -14.82
CA GLY A 170 -13.41 -8.54 -15.55
C GLY A 170 -14.68 -9.29 -15.16
N GLN A 171 -14.62 -10.16 -14.15
CA GLN A 171 -15.76 -10.96 -13.72
C GLN A 171 -16.48 -10.36 -12.50
N GLY A 172 -17.79 -10.58 -12.45
CA GLY A 172 -18.66 -10.06 -11.41
C GLY A 172 -19.04 -8.59 -11.66
N GLU A 173 -19.60 -7.96 -10.64
CA GLU A 173 -20.06 -6.57 -10.73
C GLU A 173 -18.90 -5.58 -10.57
N MET A 174 -18.99 -4.45 -11.27
CA MET A 174 -18.00 -3.36 -11.23
C MET A 174 -17.86 -2.79 -9.81
N LEU A 175 -19.01 -2.53 -9.18
CA LEU A 175 -19.08 -2.12 -7.79
C LEU A 175 -19.20 -3.39 -6.95
N ALA A 176 -18.48 -3.42 -5.83
CA ALA A 176 -18.69 -4.47 -4.84
C ALA A 176 -20.12 -4.29 -4.29
N SER A 177 -20.97 -5.33 -4.44
CA SER A 177 -22.31 -5.32 -3.84
C SER A 177 -22.17 -4.96 -2.36
N SER A 178 -23.09 -4.13 -1.87
CA SER A 178 -23.10 -3.59 -0.51
C SER A 178 -22.88 -4.66 0.57
N GLU A 179 -23.18 -5.93 0.30
CA GLU A 179 -22.91 -7.06 1.21
C GLU A 179 -21.43 -7.36 1.51
N SER A 180 -20.48 -6.88 0.71
CA SER A 180 -19.04 -7.05 1.01
C SER A 180 -18.38 -5.81 1.61
N ASN A 181 -19.15 -4.73 1.78
CA ASN A 181 -18.71 -3.47 2.37
C ASN A 181 -19.60 -3.01 3.54
N GLU A 182 -20.62 -3.79 3.91
CA GLU A 182 -21.61 -3.48 4.94
C GLU A 182 -21.77 -4.67 5.91
N LEU A 183 -20.66 -5.10 6.52
CA LEU A 183 -20.72 -5.44 7.93
C LEU A 183 -19.79 -4.44 8.62
N LEU A 184 -20.37 -3.59 9.47
CA LEU A 184 -19.74 -3.26 10.73
C LEU A 184 -19.54 -4.59 11.47
N ALA A 185 -18.54 -5.37 11.07
CA ALA A 185 -18.02 -6.41 11.92
C ALA A 185 -17.44 -5.64 13.09
N GLU A 186 -18.18 -5.61 14.19
CA GLU A 186 -17.63 -5.34 15.52
C GLU A 186 -16.24 -5.99 15.53
N PRO A 187 -15.16 -5.20 15.68
CA PRO A 187 -13.82 -5.74 15.62
C PRO A 187 -13.78 -6.92 16.56
N SER A 188 -13.31 -8.08 16.08
CA SER A 188 -13.25 -9.27 16.93
C SER A 188 -12.59 -8.88 18.26
N PRO A 189 -12.97 -9.44 19.41
CA PRO A 189 -12.46 -8.98 20.71
C PRO A 189 -10.93 -8.85 20.75
N LEU A 190 -10.24 -9.69 19.96
CA LEU A 190 -8.80 -9.63 19.74
C LEU A 190 -8.36 -8.40 18.91
N GLU A 191 -9.03 -8.08 17.81
CA GLU A 191 -8.73 -6.90 16.98
C GLU A 191 -9.07 -5.59 17.68
N ALA A 192 -10.16 -5.55 18.46
CA ALA A 192 -10.51 -4.40 19.28
C ALA A 192 -9.39 -4.11 20.30
N GLN A 193 -8.88 -5.16 20.94
CA GLN A 193 -7.78 -5.07 21.90
C GLN A 193 -6.45 -4.70 21.23
N VAL A 194 -6.19 -5.19 20.02
CA VAL A 194 -5.03 -4.77 19.22
C VAL A 194 -5.11 -3.30 18.84
N ASN A 195 -6.30 -2.80 18.48
CA ASN A 195 -6.48 -1.40 18.10
C ASN A 195 -6.36 -0.46 19.31
N ASP A 196 -6.94 -0.84 20.44
CA ASP A 196 -6.78 -0.12 21.72
C ASP A 196 -5.31 -0.09 22.18
N ASN A 197 -4.60 -1.22 22.03
CA ASN A 197 -3.16 -1.28 22.31
C ASN A 197 -2.35 -0.37 21.37
N LYS A 198 -2.72 -0.27 20.09
CA LYS A 198 -2.06 0.65 19.14
C LYS A 198 -2.25 2.11 19.53
N GLU A 199 -3.46 2.51 19.91
CA GLU A 199 -3.73 3.88 20.38
C GLU A 199 -2.98 4.18 21.69
N LYS A 200 -2.93 3.24 22.64
CA LYS A 200 -2.12 3.36 23.86
C LYS A 200 -0.62 3.50 23.56
N ILE A 201 -0.08 2.73 22.61
CA ILE A 201 1.33 2.83 22.21
C ILE A 201 1.61 4.21 21.59
N LYS A 202 0.68 4.72 20.78
CA LYS A 202 0.81 6.03 20.14
C LYS A 202 0.83 7.17 21.17
N THR A 203 -0.09 7.17 22.14
CA THR A 203 -0.11 8.19 23.20
C THR A 203 1.15 8.12 24.08
N LEU A 204 1.64 6.92 24.40
CA LEU A 204 2.92 6.75 25.10
C LEU A 204 4.10 7.33 24.32
N TRP A 205 4.11 7.17 22.99
CA TRP A 205 5.15 7.73 22.12
C TRP A 205 5.11 9.26 22.09
N GLU A 206 3.92 9.85 22.05
CA GLU A 206 3.72 11.30 22.12
C GLU A 206 4.19 11.86 23.47
N CYS A 207 3.83 11.22 24.58
CA CYS A 207 4.33 11.62 25.91
C CYS A 207 5.86 11.52 26.02
N ALA A 208 6.47 10.45 25.50
CA ALA A 208 7.92 10.29 25.52
C ALA A 208 8.64 11.38 24.68
N ARG A 209 8.04 11.77 23.55
CA ARG A 209 8.53 12.89 22.73
C ARG A 209 8.46 14.20 23.52
N ASP A 210 7.34 14.47 24.18
CA ASP A 210 7.14 15.72 24.92
C ASP A 210 8.07 15.81 26.14
N MET A 211 8.33 14.68 26.84
CA MET A 211 9.35 14.62 27.89
C MET A 211 10.76 14.92 27.35
N ASN A 212 11.14 14.37 26.20
CA ASN A 212 12.44 14.65 25.59
C ASN A 212 12.59 16.13 25.22
N ILE A 213 11.53 16.76 24.70
CA ILE A 213 11.50 18.20 24.42
C ILE A 213 11.69 18.99 25.73
N ALA A 214 11.00 18.61 26.80
CA ALA A 214 11.14 19.27 28.11
C ALA A 214 12.57 19.12 28.69
N ILE A 215 13.18 17.93 28.58
CA ILE A 215 14.57 17.69 28.99
C ILE A 215 15.54 18.60 28.21
N ASP A 216 15.36 18.72 26.90
CA ASP A 216 16.18 19.60 26.06
C ASP A 216 15.98 21.08 26.41
N CYS A 217 14.76 21.50 26.73
CA CYS A 217 14.48 22.84 27.23
C CYS A 217 15.21 23.11 28.56
N LEU A 218 15.15 22.17 29.51
CA LEU A 218 15.86 22.27 30.79
C LEU A 218 17.38 22.30 30.60
N ARG A 219 17.92 21.50 29.69
CA ARG A 219 19.35 21.51 29.32
C ARG A 219 19.76 22.89 28.79
N LYS A 220 18.99 23.46 27.85
CA LYS A 220 19.22 24.81 27.32
C LYS A 220 19.11 25.90 28.39
N MET A 221 18.18 25.78 29.32
CA MET A 221 18.07 26.71 30.45
C MET A 221 19.26 26.60 31.41
N HIS A 222 19.73 25.38 31.69
CA HIS A 222 20.93 25.13 32.48
C HIS A 222 22.17 25.73 31.82
N GLU A 223 22.36 25.53 30.52
CA GLU A 223 23.46 26.14 29.77
C GLU A 223 23.40 27.67 29.80
N ARG A 224 22.20 28.26 29.61
CA ARG A 224 21.99 29.72 29.68
C ARG A 224 22.22 30.32 31.06
N THR A 225 22.01 29.58 32.14
CA THR A 225 22.23 30.05 33.52
C THR A 225 23.66 29.78 34.00
N ARG A 226 24.26 28.67 33.58
CA ARG A 226 25.62 28.27 33.97
C ARG A 226 26.70 29.09 33.26
N GLN A 227 26.52 29.47 32.00
CA GLN A 227 27.52 30.25 31.24
C GLN A 227 27.77 31.66 31.81
N PRO A 228 26.74 32.47 32.15
CA PRO A 228 26.95 33.79 32.76
C PRO A 228 27.48 33.74 34.20
N LEU A 229 27.12 32.70 34.96
CA LEU A 229 27.61 32.48 36.33
C LEU A 229 29.08 32.07 36.35
N ILE A 230 29.49 31.13 35.50
CA ILE A 230 30.90 30.76 35.34
C ILE A 230 31.71 31.97 34.86
N LYS A 231 31.21 32.73 33.89
CA LYS A 231 31.87 33.96 33.42
C LYS A 231 32.02 35.00 34.54
N ARG A 232 30.97 35.27 35.33
CA ARG A 232 31.03 36.21 36.46
C ARG A 232 31.97 35.77 37.57
N VAL A 233 32.00 34.48 37.90
CA VAL A 233 32.94 33.92 38.87
C VAL A 233 34.37 34.00 38.31
N TRP A 234 34.57 33.67 37.04
CA TRP A 234 35.88 33.77 36.39
C TRP A 234 36.40 35.21 36.33
N ASP A 235 35.54 36.17 35.96
CA ASP A 235 35.85 37.61 35.97
C ASP A 235 36.15 38.12 37.39
N TRP A 236 35.47 37.60 38.43
CA TRP A 236 35.73 37.96 39.83
C TRP A 236 37.06 37.38 40.35
N VAL A 237 37.36 36.12 40.04
CA VAL A 237 38.58 35.41 40.47
C VAL A 237 39.81 35.91 39.71
N PHE A 238 39.71 36.15 38.41
CA PHE A 238 40.86 36.44 37.54
C PHE A 238 40.87 37.87 36.97
N GLY A 239 39.74 38.56 36.91
CA GLY A 239 39.64 39.92 36.35
C GLY A 239 40.02 41.05 37.32
N ASN A 240 40.03 40.79 38.63
CA ASN A 240 40.46 41.78 39.64
C ASN A 240 41.98 41.91 39.81
N ASN A 241 42.79 41.13 39.07
CA ASN A 241 44.25 41.14 39.16
C ASN A 241 44.95 41.95 38.06
N ILE A 242 44.25 42.83 37.32
CA ILE A 242 44.84 43.60 36.20
C ILE A 242 44.78 45.13 36.43
N LYS A 243 44.64 45.59 37.68
CA LYS A 243 44.89 47.01 38.01
C LYS A 243 45.71 47.16 39.29
N ALA A 244 47.01 46.90 39.18
CA ALA A 244 48.07 47.51 39.98
C ALA A 244 49.37 47.45 39.16
#